data_AF-A0A7V0Y3X4-F1
#
_entry.id   AF-A0A7V0Y3X4-F1
#
_cell.length_a   1.000
_cell.length_b   1.000
_cell.length_c   1.000
_cell.angle_alpha   90.00
_cell.angle_beta   90.00
_cell.angle_gamma   90.00
#
_symmetry.space_group_name_H-M   'P 1'
#
loop_
_entity.id
_entity.type
_entity.pdbx_description
1 polymer ?
#
loop_
_entity_poly.entity_id
_entity_poly.type
_entity_poly.pdbx_seq_one_letter_code
_entity_poly.pdbx_strand_id
1 'polypeptide(L)'
;MMRKVAKTVFACAYTWSGASRWATRPDAATPLILGYHRVVENFARSAQSSIPAMLIEESMLDRQIDWLGRRYDFVSLDDIGAHLESGEPFRRPAAAITFDDGYRDVYWRAYPLLVRKGVPAAVFIVTDLVGTRRLQVYDKLYYLIESLLRRGDSASAVLAGAFRAIGMDGPDLAPSAASNGETFKLMTLLLNRFSQPTLCRLMTTLEQESPLDQNLVEELAPLDWDMVADMHSNGVTIGSHTVTHSLLTRESVGRVQVELTRSKQAIESKLKCEVKHFAYPDGRFNSAVVKAVEAAGYRFGYGICQTRDARRPLLTIPRKMLWQKACVGPLGRFSGAIMNCQTQWIFGGSRCEHDHGASAHVPRD
;
A
#
# COMPACT_ATOMS: atom_id res chain seq x y z
N MET A 1 6.44 -11.36 -22.99
CA MET A 1 6.85 -12.69 -22.47
C MET A 1 8.34 -12.76 -22.13
N MET A 2 9.25 -12.35 -23.03
CA MET A 2 10.71 -12.40 -22.83
C MET A 2 11.23 -11.76 -21.53
N ARG A 3 10.75 -10.55 -21.17
CA ARG A 3 11.17 -9.89 -19.90
C ARG A 3 10.87 -10.72 -18.65
N LYS A 4 9.73 -11.42 -18.61
CA LYS A 4 9.35 -12.29 -17.47
C LYS A 4 10.22 -13.55 -17.42
N VAL A 5 10.53 -14.12 -18.58
CA VAL A 5 11.45 -15.27 -18.69
C VAL A 5 12.84 -14.87 -18.21
N ALA A 6 13.40 -13.77 -18.72
CA ALA A 6 14.70 -13.25 -18.30
C ALA A 6 14.77 -12.98 -16.78
N LYS A 7 13.75 -12.31 -16.22
CA LYS A 7 13.64 -12.08 -14.77
C LYS A 7 13.65 -13.39 -13.97
N THR A 8 12.93 -14.41 -14.46
CA THR A 8 12.84 -15.72 -13.79
C THR A 8 14.15 -16.49 -13.88
N VAL A 9 14.78 -16.52 -15.07
CA VAL A 9 16.09 -17.16 -15.27
C VAL A 9 17.13 -16.53 -14.36
N PHE A 10 17.19 -15.20 -14.32
CA PHE A 10 18.06 -14.48 -13.39
C PHE A 10 17.78 -14.85 -11.94
N ALA A 11 16.52 -14.84 -11.51
CA ALA A 11 16.16 -15.15 -10.12
C ALA A 11 16.57 -16.59 -9.73
N CYS A 12 16.34 -17.55 -10.61
CA CYS A 12 16.76 -18.94 -10.41
C CYS A 12 18.28 -19.05 -10.35
N ALA A 13 19.01 -18.45 -11.30
CA ALA A 13 20.47 -18.44 -11.30
C ALA A 13 21.03 -17.80 -10.01
N TYR A 14 20.50 -16.66 -9.59
CA TYR A 14 20.89 -15.96 -8.37
C TYR A 14 20.63 -16.78 -7.10
N THR A 15 19.50 -17.50 -7.05
CA THR A 15 19.14 -18.32 -5.89
C THR A 15 19.95 -19.62 -5.84
N TRP A 16 20.04 -20.35 -6.96
CA TRP A 16 20.63 -21.69 -7.02
C TRP A 16 22.15 -21.69 -7.09
N SER A 17 22.78 -20.65 -7.63
CA SER A 17 24.24 -20.47 -7.57
C SER A 17 24.76 -20.25 -6.15
N GLY A 18 23.87 -20.02 -5.18
CA GLY A 18 24.26 -19.62 -3.83
C GLY A 18 24.67 -18.15 -3.72
N ALA A 19 24.69 -17.38 -4.82
CA ALA A 19 25.00 -15.95 -4.79
C ALA A 19 24.10 -15.18 -3.80
N SER A 20 22.83 -15.58 -3.69
CA SER A 20 21.88 -15.04 -2.69
C SER A 20 22.33 -15.18 -1.23
N ARG A 21 23.22 -16.12 -0.89
CA ARG A 21 23.76 -16.29 0.47
C ARG A 21 24.86 -15.29 0.82
N TRP A 22 25.48 -14.68 -0.21
CA TRP A 22 26.61 -13.77 -0.09
C TRP A 22 26.24 -12.32 -0.41
N ALA A 23 25.30 -12.10 -1.33
CA ALA A 23 24.93 -10.78 -1.82
C ALA A 23 24.09 -9.96 -0.82
N THR A 24 23.40 -10.61 0.11
CA THR A 24 22.69 -10.00 1.24
C THR A 24 22.29 -11.13 2.18
N ARG A 25 23.09 -11.41 3.23
CA ARG A 25 22.46 -12.05 4.41
C ARG A 25 21.30 -11.13 4.80
N PRO A 26 20.09 -11.64 5.10
CA PRO A 26 19.11 -10.81 5.75
C PRO A 26 19.80 -10.30 7.00
N ASP A 27 20.11 -9.01 7.00
CA ASP A 27 20.83 -8.39 8.09
C ASP A 27 19.95 -8.59 9.33
N ALA A 28 20.50 -9.27 10.34
CA ALA A 28 19.81 -9.48 11.59
C ALA A 28 19.43 -8.16 12.27
N ALA A 29 20.03 -7.03 11.85
CA ALA A 29 19.67 -5.70 12.34
C ALA A 29 18.53 -5.02 11.57
N THR A 30 18.20 -5.45 10.33
CA THR A 30 17.17 -4.77 9.51
C THR A 30 15.99 -5.71 9.20
N PRO A 31 14.81 -5.49 9.81
CA PRO A 31 13.66 -6.36 9.62
C PRO A 31 13.05 -6.19 8.22
N LEU A 32 12.50 -7.28 7.67
CA LEU A 32 11.74 -7.26 6.44
C LEU A 32 10.28 -6.91 6.73
N ILE A 33 9.83 -5.71 6.36
CA ILE A 33 8.42 -5.33 6.49
C ILE A 33 7.74 -5.42 5.13
N LEU A 34 6.74 -6.28 5.03
CA LEU A 34 5.95 -6.49 3.82
C LEU A 34 4.62 -5.77 3.92
N GLY A 35 4.20 -5.14 2.83
CA GLY A 35 2.91 -4.46 2.74
C GLY A 35 2.02 -5.06 1.65
N TYR A 36 0.74 -5.15 1.98
CA TYR A 36 -0.36 -5.57 1.11
C TYR A 36 -1.51 -4.55 1.25
N HIS A 37 -2.55 -4.68 0.43
CA HIS A 37 -3.74 -3.84 0.54
C HIS A 37 -4.98 -4.73 0.66
N ARG A 38 -5.35 -5.39 -0.44
CA ARG A 38 -6.57 -6.19 -0.52
C ARG A 38 -6.29 -7.66 -0.70
N VAL A 39 -7.03 -8.50 0.02
CA VAL A 39 -7.01 -9.95 -0.14
C VAL A 39 -8.32 -10.38 -0.79
N VAL A 40 -8.24 -11.02 -1.95
CA VAL A 40 -9.41 -11.37 -2.76
C VAL A 40 -9.52 -12.87 -2.98
N GLU A 41 -10.70 -13.33 -3.37
CA GLU A 41 -10.92 -14.74 -3.68
C GLU A 41 -10.40 -15.11 -5.06
N ASN A 42 -10.67 -14.25 -6.04
CA ASN A 42 -10.34 -14.46 -7.43
C ASN A 42 -9.77 -13.17 -8.02
N PHE A 43 -8.47 -13.19 -8.30
CA PHE A 43 -7.76 -12.04 -8.82
C PHE A 43 -8.32 -11.59 -10.17
N ALA A 44 -8.60 -12.54 -11.07
CA ALA A 44 -9.04 -12.23 -12.43
C ALA A 44 -10.41 -11.54 -12.46
N ARG A 45 -11.31 -11.89 -11.53
CA ARG A 45 -12.60 -11.22 -11.34
C ARG A 45 -12.40 -9.82 -10.76
N SER A 46 -11.74 -9.70 -9.61
CA SER A 46 -11.59 -8.40 -8.93
C SER A 46 -10.74 -7.40 -9.74
N ALA A 47 -9.79 -7.87 -10.55
CA ALA A 47 -8.97 -7.01 -11.42
C ALA A 47 -9.77 -6.34 -12.56
N GLN A 48 -11.03 -6.72 -12.79
CA GLN A 48 -11.90 -6.07 -13.78
C GLN A 48 -12.49 -4.75 -13.27
N SER A 49 -12.51 -4.54 -11.95
CA SER A 49 -13.18 -3.40 -11.31
C SER A 49 -12.35 -2.73 -10.22
N SER A 50 -11.17 -3.27 -9.90
CA SER A 50 -10.26 -2.76 -8.86
C SER A 50 -8.83 -2.72 -9.36
N ILE A 51 -7.99 -1.88 -8.72
CA ILE A 51 -6.58 -1.68 -9.11
C ILE A 51 -5.80 -2.99 -8.94
N PRO A 52 -5.32 -3.64 -10.02
CA PRO A 52 -4.73 -4.98 -9.93
C PRO A 52 -3.48 -5.04 -9.05
N ALA A 53 -2.72 -3.95 -8.95
CA ALA A 53 -1.51 -3.86 -8.13
C ALA A 53 -1.78 -3.88 -6.61
N MET A 54 -3.04 -3.70 -6.19
CA MET A 54 -3.46 -3.76 -4.79
C MET A 54 -3.97 -5.15 -4.38
N LEU A 55 -4.17 -6.05 -5.34
CA LEU A 55 -4.86 -7.32 -5.12
C LEU A 55 -3.87 -8.47 -4.94
N ILE A 56 -4.17 -9.34 -3.99
CA ILE A 56 -3.57 -10.67 -3.85
C ILE A 56 -4.66 -11.70 -3.55
N GLU A 57 -4.59 -12.88 -4.16
CA GLU A 57 -5.47 -13.99 -3.79
C GLU A 57 -5.06 -14.56 -2.43
N GLU A 58 -6.03 -15.02 -1.64
CA GLU A 58 -5.78 -15.69 -0.36
C GLU A 58 -4.77 -16.84 -0.50
N SER A 59 -4.89 -17.65 -1.56
CA SER A 59 -3.98 -18.77 -1.84
C SER A 59 -2.56 -18.33 -2.21
N MET A 60 -2.39 -17.13 -2.79
CA MET A 60 -1.08 -16.58 -3.10
C MET A 60 -0.45 -15.96 -1.85
N LEU A 61 -1.25 -15.27 -1.02
CA LEU A 61 -0.83 -14.75 0.27
C LEU A 61 -0.33 -15.88 1.17
N ASP A 62 -1.11 -16.97 1.28
CA ASP A 62 -0.76 -18.19 2.00
C ASP A 62 0.62 -18.75 1.57
N ARG A 63 0.85 -18.89 0.26
CA ARG A 63 2.15 -19.35 -0.28
C ARG A 63 3.30 -18.41 0.05
N GLN A 64 3.07 -17.09 0.04
CA GLN A 64 4.09 -16.12 0.40
C GLN A 64 4.44 -16.21 1.88
N ILE A 65 3.43 -16.33 2.76
CA ILE A 65 3.61 -16.51 4.20
C ILE A 65 4.36 -17.82 4.49
N ASP A 66 3.98 -18.93 3.88
CA ASP A 66 4.66 -20.22 4.05
C ASP A 66 6.12 -20.19 3.59
N TRP A 67 6.40 -19.46 2.52
CA TRP A 67 7.76 -19.31 2.03
C TRP A 67 8.62 -18.47 3.00
N LEU A 68 8.02 -17.42 3.58
CA LEU A 68 8.65 -16.55 4.56
C LEU A 68 8.90 -17.25 5.90
N GLY A 69 7.91 -17.97 6.44
CA GLY A 69 8.04 -18.65 7.74
C GLY A 69 9.12 -19.73 7.79
N ARG A 70 9.60 -20.22 6.64
CA ARG A 70 10.77 -21.12 6.56
C ARG A 70 12.11 -20.39 6.72
N ARG A 71 12.12 -19.06 6.68
CA ARG A 71 13.33 -18.22 6.55
C ARG A 71 13.38 -17.07 7.56
N TYR A 72 12.23 -16.55 7.94
CA TYR A 72 12.06 -15.42 8.84
C TYR A 72 11.21 -15.84 10.04
N ASP A 73 11.52 -15.26 11.19
CA ASP A 73 10.62 -15.27 12.34
C ASP A 73 9.62 -14.12 12.15
N PHE A 74 8.33 -14.39 12.29
CA PHE A 74 7.31 -13.35 12.21
C PHE A 74 7.22 -12.60 13.53
N VAL A 75 7.25 -11.27 13.45
CA VAL A 75 7.32 -10.37 14.61
C VAL A 75 6.31 -9.24 14.42
N SER A 76 5.68 -8.79 15.52
CA SER A 76 4.74 -7.66 15.48
C SER A 76 5.45 -6.35 15.15
N LEU A 77 4.72 -5.32 14.72
CA LEU A 77 5.33 -4.01 14.51
C LEU A 77 5.79 -3.36 15.82
N ASP A 78 5.08 -3.61 16.92
CA ASP A 78 5.47 -3.12 18.25
C ASP A 78 6.82 -3.70 18.68
N ASP A 79 7.02 -5.02 18.50
CA ASP A 79 8.29 -5.70 18.81
C ASP A 79 9.42 -5.29 17.87
N ILE A 80 9.12 -5.11 16.57
CA ILE A 80 10.07 -4.54 15.61
C ILE A 80 10.49 -3.14 16.06
N GLY A 81 9.52 -2.32 16.46
CA GLY A 81 9.76 -0.97 16.94
C GLY A 81 10.69 -0.96 18.15
N ALA A 82 10.42 -1.81 19.13
CA ALA A 82 11.25 -1.96 20.33
C ALA A 82 12.69 -2.39 20.01
N HIS A 83 12.89 -3.35 19.09
CA HIS A 83 14.23 -3.75 18.65
C HIS A 83 14.98 -2.63 17.92
N LEU A 84 14.27 -1.88 17.05
CA LEU A 84 14.87 -0.77 16.33
C LEU A 84 15.23 0.40 17.25
N GLU A 85 14.48 0.62 18.33
CA GLU A 85 14.81 1.60 19.37
C GLU A 85 16.00 1.16 20.23
N SER A 86 16.08 -0.13 20.60
CA SER A 86 17.18 -0.65 21.42
C SER A 86 18.50 -0.81 20.66
N GLY A 87 18.42 -1.01 19.33
CA GLY A 87 19.56 -1.32 18.49
C GLY A 87 20.07 -2.76 18.64
N GLU A 88 19.35 -3.61 19.40
CA GLU A 88 19.68 -5.02 19.53
C GLU A 88 19.34 -5.77 18.24
N PRO A 89 20.22 -6.68 17.76
CA PRO A 89 19.94 -7.47 16.57
C PRO A 89 18.92 -8.56 16.87
N PHE A 90 18.09 -8.89 15.87
CA PHE A 90 17.22 -10.06 15.96
C PHE A 90 18.04 -11.36 15.96
N ARG A 91 17.61 -12.35 16.75
CA ARG A 91 18.29 -13.67 16.79
C ARG A 91 18.29 -14.40 15.44
N ARG A 92 17.23 -14.17 14.67
CA ARG A 92 17.03 -14.66 13.31
C ARG A 92 16.45 -13.52 12.47
N PRO A 93 16.56 -13.57 11.14
CA PRO A 93 15.89 -12.61 10.27
C PRO A 93 14.41 -12.45 10.64
N ALA A 94 13.99 -11.23 10.96
CA ALA A 94 12.61 -10.94 11.33
C ALA A 94 11.81 -10.42 10.13
N ALA A 95 10.52 -10.77 10.09
CA ALA A 95 9.58 -10.21 9.13
C ALA A 95 8.26 -9.78 9.77
N ALA A 96 7.66 -8.71 9.24
CA ALA A 96 6.30 -8.29 9.60
C ALA A 96 5.40 -8.23 8.37
N ILE A 97 4.12 -8.55 8.57
CA ILE A 97 3.07 -8.46 7.57
C ILE A 97 2.20 -7.24 7.89
N THR A 98 1.99 -6.37 6.90
CA THR A 98 1.18 -5.16 7.05
C THR A 98 0.15 -5.04 5.94
N PHE A 99 -1.01 -4.48 6.26
CA PHE A 99 -2.09 -4.17 5.32
C PHE A 99 -2.44 -2.70 5.41
N ASP A 100 -2.54 -2.03 4.26
CA ASP A 100 -2.90 -0.62 4.19
C ASP A 100 -4.40 -0.42 3.89
N ASP A 101 -4.83 0.83 4.02
CA ASP A 101 -6.15 1.38 3.66
C ASP A 101 -7.35 0.94 4.51
N GLY A 102 -7.26 -0.19 5.21
CA GLY A 102 -8.33 -0.69 6.08
C GLY A 102 -9.51 -1.30 5.31
N TYR A 103 -9.23 -2.07 4.25
CA TYR A 103 -10.27 -2.83 3.55
C TYR A 103 -10.85 -3.95 4.41
N ARG A 104 -12.16 -4.14 4.32
CA ARG A 104 -12.88 -5.18 5.06
C ARG A 104 -12.49 -6.60 4.63
N ASP A 105 -12.00 -6.78 3.41
CA ASP A 105 -11.53 -8.08 2.94
C ASP A 105 -10.30 -8.60 3.73
N VAL A 106 -9.53 -7.71 4.35
CA VAL A 106 -8.45 -8.09 5.28
C VAL A 106 -9.02 -8.85 6.47
N TYR A 107 -10.13 -8.38 7.05
CA TYR A 107 -10.79 -9.04 8.18
C TYR A 107 -11.36 -10.41 7.81
N TRP A 108 -12.00 -10.53 6.64
CA TRP A 108 -12.67 -11.78 6.28
C TRP A 108 -11.73 -12.84 5.69
N ARG A 109 -10.61 -12.44 5.08
CA ARG A 109 -9.76 -13.35 4.31
C ARG A 109 -8.34 -13.44 4.85
N ALA A 110 -7.70 -12.31 5.12
CA ALA A 110 -6.31 -12.32 5.60
C ALA A 110 -6.23 -12.69 7.09
N TYR A 111 -7.06 -12.07 7.92
CA TYR A 111 -6.98 -12.19 9.37
C TYR A 111 -7.15 -13.64 9.87
N PRO A 112 -8.16 -14.42 9.42
CA PRO A 112 -8.28 -15.83 9.81
C PRO A 112 -7.09 -16.68 9.37
N LEU A 113 -6.52 -16.41 8.19
CA LEU A 113 -5.34 -17.10 7.69
C LEU A 113 -4.12 -16.84 8.59
N LEU A 114 -3.92 -15.58 8.99
CA LEU A 114 -2.80 -15.16 9.84
C LEU A 114 -2.92 -15.75 11.25
N VAL A 115 -4.12 -15.71 11.84
CA VAL A 115 -4.41 -16.33 13.14
C VAL A 115 -4.11 -17.83 13.12
N ARG A 116 -4.61 -18.56 12.10
CA ARG A 116 -4.34 -20.02 11.97
C ARG A 116 -2.85 -20.34 11.88
N LYS A 117 -2.03 -19.42 11.37
CA LYS A 117 -0.58 -19.61 11.22
C LYS A 117 0.24 -19.01 12.36
N GLY A 118 -0.39 -18.36 13.34
CA GLY A 118 0.30 -17.64 14.40
C GLY A 118 1.17 -16.49 13.89
N VAL A 119 0.75 -15.83 12.81
CA VAL A 119 1.52 -14.75 12.17
C VAL A 119 0.97 -13.40 12.66
N PRO A 120 1.73 -12.62 13.45
CA PRO A 120 1.33 -11.26 13.80
C PRO A 120 1.27 -10.38 12.55
N ALA A 121 0.35 -9.42 12.57
CA ALA A 121 0.17 -8.47 11.48
C ALA A 121 -0.18 -7.08 11.99
N ALA A 122 -0.06 -6.10 11.10
CA ALA A 122 -0.55 -4.75 11.33
C ALA A 122 -1.53 -4.31 10.25
N VAL A 123 -2.48 -3.45 10.62
CA VAL A 123 -3.42 -2.83 9.69
C VAL A 123 -3.37 -1.31 9.86
N PHE A 124 -3.06 -0.58 8.79
CA PHE A 124 -3.09 0.88 8.76
C PHE A 124 -4.43 1.35 8.20
N ILE A 125 -5.20 2.08 9.01
CA ILE A 125 -6.58 2.44 8.66
C ILE A 125 -6.73 3.91 8.29
N VAL A 126 -7.58 4.17 7.29
CA VAL A 126 -8.03 5.52 6.90
C VAL A 126 -9.27 5.86 7.72
N THR A 127 -9.07 6.65 8.78
CA THR A 127 -10.04 6.74 9.88
C THR A 127 -11.41 7.32 9.51
N ASP A 128 -11.51 8.17 8.49
CA ASP A 128 -12.80 8.71 8.03
C ASP A 128 -13.65 7.66 7.29
N LEU A 129 -13.05 6.57 6.81
CA LEU A 129 -13.77 5.52 6.11
C LEU A 129 -14.31 4.44 7.04
N VAL A 130 -13.69 4.22 8.19
CA VAL A 130 -14.03 3.12 9.11
C VAL A 130 -15.49 3.20 9.54
N GLY A 131 -16.24 2.12 9.30
CA GLY A 131 -17.67 2.01 9.62
C GLY A 131 -18.61 2.72 8.64
N THR A 132 -18.08 3.22 7.51
CA THR A 132 -18.89 3.84 6.45
C THR A 132 -19.04 2.93 5.23
N ARG A 133 -19.85 3.34 4.25
CA ARG A 133 -19.91 2.73 2.91
C ARG A 133 -19.20 3.59 1.84
N ARG A 134 -18.39 4.56 2.27
CA ARG A 134 -17.66 5.43 1.35
C ARG A 134 -16.45 4.68 0.80
N LEU A 135 -16.22 4.83 -0.51
CA LEU A 135 -15.04 4.31 -1.17
C LEU A 135 -13.85 5.27 -1.01
N GLN A 136 -12.65 4.69 -1.05
CA GLN A 136 -11.42 5.46 -1.25
C GLN A 136 -11.50 6.27 -2.55
N VAL A 137 -10.91 7.47 -2.55
CA VAL A 137 -10.94 8.38 -3.71
C VAL A 137 -10.34 7.72 -4.95
N TYR A 138 -9.22 7.02 -4.81
CA TYR A 138 -8.56 6.37 -5.93
C TYR A 138 -9.33 5.14 -6.43
N ASP A 139 -9.98 4.37 -5.57
CA ASP A 139 -10.81 3.23 -6.00
C ASP A 139 -12.03 3.69 -6.80
N LYS A 140 -12.75 4.68 -6.26
CA LYS A 140 -13.91 5.26 -6.94
C LYS A 140 -13.51 5.86 -8.28
N LEU A 141 -12.41 6.62 -8.32
CA LEU A 141 -11.90 7.20 -9.56
C LEU A 141 -11.45 6.12 -10.56
N TYR A 142 -10.73 5.10 -10.10
CA TYR A 142 -10.31 3.97 -10.94
C TYR A 142 -11.51 3.30 -11.59
N TYR A 143 -12.52 2.95 -10.79
CA TYR A 143 -13.71 2.27 -11.28
C TYR A 143 -14.49 3.13 -12.28
N LEU A 144 -14.69 4.41 -11.99
CA LEU A 144 -15.42 5.31 -12.90
C LEU A 144 -14.69 5.43 -14.24
N ILE A 145 -13.36 5.60 -14.23
CA ILE A 145 -12.56 5.63 -15.46
C ILE A 145 -12.65 4.29 -16.21
N GLU A 146 -12.49 3.16 -15.51
CA GLU A 146 -12.55 1.83 -16.11
C GLU A 146 -13.94 1.54 -16.71
N SER A 147 -15.01 1.97 -16.03
CA SER A 147 -16.38 1.88 -16.53
C SER A 147 -16.57 2.68 -17.82
N LEU A 148 -16.04 3.90 -17.87
CA LEU A 148 -16.10 4.76 -19.05
C LEU A 148 -15.30 4.17 -20.22
N LEU A 149 -14.05 3.75 -19.98
CA LEU A 149 -13.19 3.20 -21.04
C LEU A 149 -13.78 1.92 -21.66
N ARG A 150 -14.50 1.11 -20.87
CA ARG A 150 -15.24 -0.06 -21.39
C ARG A 150 -16.41 0.30 -22.30
N ARG A 151 -16.91 1.55 -22.27
CA ARG A 151 -17.97 2.05 -23.18
C ARG A 151 -17.43 2.50 -24.55
N GLY A 152 -16.11 2.49 -24.78
CA GLY A 152 -15.50 2.87 -26.06
C GLY A 152 -15.44 4.38 -26.30
N ASP A 153 -15.52 4.81 -27.57
CA ASP A 153 -15.25 6.18 -28.08
C ASP A 153 -15.98 7.35 -27.37
N SER A 154 -16.97 7.05 -26.54
CA SER A 154 -17.65 8.04 -25.69
C SER A 154 -16.86 8.46 -24.45
N ALA A 155 -15.86 7.69 -24.00
CA ALA A 155 -15.16 7.92 -22.73
C ALA A 155 -14.47 9.29 -22.66
N SER A 156 -13.74 9.67 -23.72
CA SER A 156 -13.05 10.96 -23.78
C SER A 156 -14.05 12.13 -23.79
N ALA A 157 -15.18 11.98 -24.49
CA ALA A 157 -16.23 13.00 -24.54
C ALA A 157 -16.92 13.17 -23.18
N VAL A 158 -17.23 12.07 -22.49
CA VAL A 158 -17.84 12.09 -21.15
C VAL A 158 -16.88 12.71 -20.13
N LEU A 159 -15.61 12.31 -20.13
CA LEU A 159 -14.63 12.90 -19.21
C LEU A 159 -14.43 14.40 -19.48
N ALA A 160 -14.30 14.81 -20.74
CA ALA A 160 -14.20 16.22 -21.10
C ALA A 160 -15.47 17.01 -20.70
N GLY A 161 -16.65 16.40 -20.87
CA GLY A 161 -17.92 16.96 -20.39
C GLY A 161 -17.94 17.15 -18.87
N ALA A 162 -17.48 16.16 -18.12
CA ALA A 162 -17.41 16.22 -16.67
C ALA A 162 -16.44 17.30 -16.16
N PHE A 163 -15.30 17.50 -16.84
CA PHE A 163 -14.38 18.60 -16.55
C PHE A 163 -15.02 19.98 -16.83
N ARG A 164 -15.69 20.15 -17.97
CA ARG A 164 -16.41 21.39 -18.28
C ARG A 164 -17.50 21.69 -17.25
N ALA A 165 -18.23 20.67 -16.80
CA ALA A 165 -19.29 20.82 -15.80
C ALA A 165 -18.77 21.33 -14.44
N ILE A 166 -17.51 21.07 -14.09
CA ILE A 166 -16.87 21.59 -12.87
C ILE A 166 -16.05 22.87 -13.12
N GLY A 167 -16.18 23.47 -14.30
CA GLY A 167 -15.50 24.72 -14.68
C GLY A 167 -14.00 24.57 -14.92
N MET A 168 -13.55 23.42 -15.43
CA MET A 168 -12.13 23.13 -15.64
C MET A 168 -11.85 22.55 -17.02
N ASP A 169 -10.63 22.75 -17.51
CA ASP A 169 -10.13 22.07 -18.69
C ASP A 169 -9.64 20.66 -18.34
N GLY A 170 -10.14 19.67 -19.08
CA GLY A 170 -9.72 18.28 -18.94
C GLY A 170 -8.33 18.02 -19.52
N PRO A 171 -7.69 16.89 -19.17
CA PRO A 171 -6.50 16.44 -19.88
C PRO A 171 -6.84 16.08 -21.33
N ASP A 172 -5.91 16.35 -22.25
CA ASP A 172 -6.04 15.87 -23.63
C ASP A 172 -5.87 14.34 -23.65
N LEU A 173 -6.94 13.63 -24.03
CA LEU A 173 -6.96 12.17 -24.05
C LEU A 173 -7.01 11.69 -25.49
N ALA A 174 -5.97 10.94 -25.89
CA ALA A 174 -5.97 10.26 -27.17
C ALA A 174 -7.16 9.27 -27.26
N PRO A 175 -7.87 9.18 -28.40
CA PRO A 175 -9.07 8.34 -28.55
C PRO A 175 -8.87 6.83 -28.31
N SER A 176 -7.65 6.30 -28.43
CA SER A 176 -7.40 4.85 -28.42
C SER A 176 -7.16 4.21 -27.04
N ALA A 177 -7.68 4.79 -25.96
CA ALA A 177 -7.28 4.50 -24.57
C ALA A 177 -7.84 3.20 -23.95
N ALA A 178 -8.12 2.17 -24.75
CA ALA A 178 -8.76 0.93 -24.31
C ALA A 178 -7.75 -0.21 -24.05
N SER A 179 -6.62 0.06 -23.39
CA SER A 179 -5.67 -0.98 -22.98
C SER A 179 -5.49 -1.10 -21.46
N ASN A 180 -5.28 -2.33 -20.99
CA ASN A 180 -4.94 -2.65 -19.61
C ASN A 180 -3.71 -1.82 -19.16
N GLY A 181 -3.94 -0.87 -18.24
CA GLY A 181 -2.91 0.00 -17.67
C GLY A 181 -3.07 1.49 -17.97
N GLU A 182 -3.97 1.88 -18.87
CA GLU A 182 -4.29 3.29 -19.12
C GLU A 182 -5.14 3.89 -17.99
N THR A 183 -6.10 3.15 -17.46
CA THR A 183 -6.90 3.56 -16.29
C THR A 183 -6.03 3.97 -15.11
N PHE A 184 -5.04 3.13 -14.75
CA PHE A 184 -4.14 3.42 -13.65
C PHE A 184 -3.29 4.67 -13.91
N LYS A 185 -2.77 4.84 -15.13
CA LYS A 185 -2.00 6.03 -15.53
C LYS A 185 -2.85 7.30 -15.46
N LEU A 186 -4.07 7.26 -16.00
CA LEU A 186 -4.98 8.40 -15.99
C LEU A 186 -5.38 8.75 -14.56
N MET A 187 -5.81 7.77 -13.76
CA MET A 187 -6.08 7.96 -12.33
C MET A 187 -4.89 8.60 -11.62
N THR A 188 -3.68 8.08 -11.83
CA THR A 188 -2.44 8.62 -11.24
C THR A 188 -2.19 10.07 -11.68
N LEU A 189 -2.41 10.39 -12.96
CA LEU A 189 -2.29 11.75 -13.48
C LEU A 189 -3.28 12.69 -12.80
N LEU A 190 -4.55 12.27 -12.67
CA LEU A 190 -5.59 13.06 -12.04
C LEU A 190 -5.32 13.31 -10.55
N LEU A 191 -4.94 12.26 -9.80
CA LEU A 191 -4.53 12.35 -8.40
C LEU A 191 -3.32 13.29 -8.20
N ASN A 192 -2.41 13.35 -9.17
CA ASN A 192 -1.23 14.21 -9.12
C ASN A 192 -1.45 15.60 -9.72
N ARG A 193 -2.59 15.90 -10.34
CA ARG A 193 -2.85 17.20 -10.96
C ARG A 193 -3.88 18.00 -10.19
N PHE A 194 -4.87 17.34 -9.61
CA PHE A 194 -6.03 17.99 -9.01
C PHE A 194 -6.10 17.72 -7.50
N SER A 195 -6.61 18.70 -6.75
CA SER A 195 -6.87 18.56 -5.33
C SER A 195 -8.02 17.58 -5.06
N GLN A 196 -8.07 16.98 -3.87
CA GLN A 196 -9.17 16.08 -3.51
C GLN A 196 -10.56 16.71 -3.67
N PRO A 197 -10.83 17.97 -3.26
CA PRO A 197 -12.15 18.59 -3.48
C PRO A 197 -12.56 18.67 -4.94
N THR A 198 -11.59 18.93 -5.83
CA THR A 198 -11.83 18.94 -7.28
C THR A 198 -12.12 17.54 -7.80
N LEU A 199 -11.35 16.53 -7.39
CA LEU A 199 -11.60 15.15 -7.77
C LEU A 199 -12.96 14.65 -7.27
N CYS A 200 -13.37 15.04 -6.06
CA CYS A 200 -14.71 14.71 -5.56
C CYS A 200 -15.82 15.27 -6.45
N ARG A 201 -15.74 16.55 -6.86
CA ARG A 201 -16.72 17.13 -7.80
C ARG A 201 -16.71 16.43 -9.16
N LEU A 202 -15.52 16.10 -9.67
CA LEU A 202 -15.37 15.34 -10.91
C LEU A 202 -16.06 13.97 -10.81
N MET A 203 -15.76 13.20 -9.76
CA MET A 203 -16.35 11.89 -9.56
C MET A 203 -17.87 11.95 -9.38
N THR A 204 -18.40 12.95 -8.65
CA THR A 204 -19.85 13.15 -8.54
C THR A 204 -20.49 13.34 -9.91
N THR A 205 -19.85 14.11 -10.80
CA THR A 205 -20.34 14.30 -12.17
C THR A 205 -20.27 13.01 -12.98
N LEU A 206 -19.17 12.25 -12.86
CA LEU A 206 -19.03 10.97 -13.56
C LEU A 206 -20.02 9.90 -13.06
N GLU A 207 -20.37 9.92 -11.78
CA GLU A 207 -21.36 9.00 -11.20
C GLU A 207 -22.77 9.22 -11.73
N GLN A 208 -23.12 10.45 -12.14
CA GLN A 208 -24.41 10.73 -12.79
C GLN A 208 -24.51 10.03 -14.15
N GLU A 209 -23.39 9.92 -14.87
CA GLU A 209 -23.28 9.29 -16.19
C GLU A 209 -23.06 7.77 -16.12
N SER A 210 -22.45 7.30 -15.02
CA SER A 210 -22.12 5.90 -14.77
C SER A 210 -22.20 5.62 -13.27
N PRO A 211 -23.39 5.26 -12.74
CA PRO A 211 -23.57 4.95 -11.33
C PRO A 211 -22.65 3.83 -10.84
N LEU A 212 -22.30 3.87 -9.55
CA LEU A 212 -21.50 2.81 -8.93
C LEU A 212 -22.31 1.51 -8.81
N ASP A 213 -21.64 0.39 -9.11
CA ASP A 213 -22.19 -0.93 -8.82
C ASP A 213 -22.21 -1.17 -7.31
N GLN A 214 -23.39 -1.50 -6.76
CA GLN A 214 -23.54 -1.77 -5.33
C GLN A 214 -22.72 -2.99 -4.87
N ASN A 215 -22.52 -3.98 -5.74
CA ASN A 215 -21.65 -5.12 -5.42
C ASN A 215 -20.21 -4.67 -5.24
N LEU A 216 -19.74 -3.73 -6.07
CA LEU A 216 -18.41 -3.16 -5.91
C LEU A 216 -18.29 -2.37 -4.61
N VAL A 217 -19.32 -1.57 -4.27
CA VAL A 217 -19.33 -0.81 -3.01
C VAL A 217 -19.19 -1.75 -1.81
N GLU A 218 -19.85 -2.90 -1.86
CA GLU A 218 -19.74 -3.93 -0.82
C GLU A 218 -18.37 -4.63 -0.85
N GLU A 219 -17.84 -4.96 -2.03
CA GLU A 219 -16.51 -5.59 -2.18
C GLU A 219 -15.36 -4.69 -1.70
N LEU A 220 -15.49 -3.37 -1.85
CA LEU A 220 -14.51 -2.36 -1.44
C LEU A 220 -14.80 -1.73 -0.08
N ALA A 221 -15.81 -2.21 0.65
CA ALA A 221 -16.19 -1.62 1.91
C ALA A 221 -14.99 -1.59 2.89
N PRO A 222 -14.83 -0.48 3.64
CA PRO A 222 -13.84 -0.40 4.69
C PRO A 222 -14.24 -1.27 5.89
N LEU A 223 -13.27 -1.54 6.76
CA LEU A 223 -13.51 -2.12 8.08
C LEU A 223 -14.51 -1.26 8.87
N ASP A 224 -15.24 -1.88 9.79
CA ASP A 224 -15.94 -1.17 10.86
C ASP A 224 -15.12 -1.20 12.17
N TRP A 225 -15.57 -0.43 13.17
CA TRP A 225 -14.85 -0.32 14.44
C TRP A 225 -14.89 -1.59 15.28
N ASP A 226 -15.91 -2.45 15.11
CA ASP A 226 -16.02 -3.71 15.83
C ASP A 226 -14.98 -4.70 15.28
N MET A 227 -14.83 -4.78 13.95
CA MET A 227 -13.77 -5.54 13.30
C MET A 227 -12.36 -5.06 13.69
N VAL A 228 -12.16 -3.73 13.73
CA VAL A 228 -10.87 -3.16 14.15
C VAL A 228 -10.56 -3.51 15.62
N ALA A 229 -11.55 -3.41 16.51
CA ALA A 229 -11.39 -3.76 17.92
C ALA A 229 -11.13 -5.25 18.12
N ASP A 230 -11.85 -6.11 17.40
CA ASP A 230 -11.66 -7.57 17.43
C ASP A 230 -10.23 -7.94 17.02
N MET A 231 -9.77 -7.46 15.87
CA MET A 231 -8.38 -7.68 15.41
C MET A 231 -7.37 -7.18 16.44
N HIS A 232 -7.57 -5.97 16.99
CA HIS A 232 -6.66 -5.39 17.96
C HIS A 232 -6.57 -6.24 19.25
N SER A 233 -7.70 -6.69 19.77
CA SER A 233 -7.77 -7.52 20.98
C SER A 233 -7.07 -8.88 20.81
N ASN A 234 -6.90 -9.32 19.56
CA ASN A 234 -6.22 -10.55 19.18
C ASN A 234 -4.79 -10.31 18.65
N GLY A 235 -4.17 -9.19 19.00
CA GLY A 235 -2.75 -8.94 18.76
C GLY A 235 -2.40 -8.38 17.39
N VAL A 236 -3.39 -7.91 16.61
CA VAL A 236 -3.10 -7.13 15.40
C VAL A 236 -2.76 -5.69 15.81
N THR A 237 -1.60 -5.19 15.36
CA THR A 237 -1.22 -3.79 15.56
C THR A 237 -2.10 -2.90 14.67
N ILE A 238 -2.82 -1.94 15.25
CA ILE A 238 -3.59 -0.95 14.49
C ILE A 238 -2.78 0.34 14.37
N GLY A 239 -2.48 0.72 13.13
CA GLY A 239 -1.75 1.94 12.79
C GLY A 239 -2.62 2.97 12.07
N SER A 240 -2.13 4.20 12.00
CA SER A 240 -2.80 5.27 11.26
C SER A 240 -2.37 5.33 9.80
N HIS A 241 -3.33 5.57 8.91
CA HIS A 241 -3.12 5.87 7.50
C HIS A 241 -3.75 7.22 7.09
N THR A 242 -3.69 8.22 7.97
CA THR A 242 -4.34 9.54 7.86
C THR A 242 -5.87 9.51 8.05
N VAL A 243 -6.53 10.66 7.91
CA VAL A 243 -7.99 10.77 8.01
C VAL A 243 -8.63 10.39 6.69
N THR A 244 -8.16 10.98 5.58
CA THR A 244 -8.79 10.86 4.25
C THR A 244 -7.85 10.31 3.17
N HIS A 245 -6.80 9.59 3.55
CA HIS A 245 -5.76 9.08 2.63
C HIS A 245 -5.12 10.22 1.79
N SER A 246 -4.84 11.36 2.44
CA SER A 246 -4.25 12.52 1.76
C SER A 246 -2.78 12.31 1.43
N LEU A 247 -2.35 12.71 0.23
CA LEU A 247 -0.94 12.73 -0.16
C LEU A 247 -0.24 13.89 0.56
N LEU A 248 0.25 13.65 1.78
CA LEU A 248 0.74 14.69 2.70
C LEU A 248 1.80 15.62 2.09
N THR A 249 2.63 15.13 1.16
CA THR A 249 3.66 15.92 0.47
C THR A 249 3.09 17.00 -0.45
N ARG A 250 1.78 16.98 -0.71
CA ARG A 250 1.05 17.90 -1.59
C ARG A 250 0.04 18.77 -0.84
N GLU A 251 -0.04 18.60 0.48
CA GLU A 251 -1.01 19.28 1.32
C GLU A 251 -0.37 20.48 2.03
N SER A 252 -1.20 21.45 2.41
CA SER A 252 -0.77 22.55 3.27
C SER A 252 -0.37 22.02 4.66
N VAL A 253 0.53 22.74 5.34
CA VAL A 253 0.98 22.39 6.71
C VAL A 253 -0.20 22.18 7.66
N GLY A 254 -1.20 23.07 7.62
CA GLY A 254 -2.40 22.95 8.45
C GLY A 254 -3.22 21.70 8.14
N ARG A 255 -3.35 21.32 6.85
CA ARG A 255 -4.04 20.08 6.48
C ARG A 255 -3.26 18.84 6.92
N VAL A 256 -1.94 18.83 6.74
CA VAL A 256 -1.07 17.74 7.22
C VAL A 256 -1.24 17.52 8.73
N GLN A 257 -1.24 18.59 9.52
CA GLN A 257 -1.43 18.49 10.97
C GLN A 257 -2.80 17.88 11.32
N VAL A 258 -3.87 18.33 10.64
CA VAL A 258 -5.22 17.77 10.83
C VAL A 258 -5.28 16.29 10.49
N GLU A 259 -4.72 15.89 9.34
CA GLU A 259 -4.68 14.50 8.87
C GLU A 259 -3.95 13.58 9.86
N LEU A 260 -2.88 14.05 10.48
CA LEU A 260 -2.06 13.26 11.39
C LEU A 260 -2.66 13.19 12.80
N THR A 261 -3.06 14.33 13.36
CA THR A 261 -3.55 14.39 14.74
C THR A 261 -4.94 13.79 14.89
N ARG A 262 -5.87 14.08 13.97
CA ARG A 262 -7.25 13.56 14.09
C ARG A 262 -7.32 12.06 13.86
N SER A 263 -6.51 11.52 12.95
CA SER A 263 -6.47 10.08 12.72
C SER A 263 -5.93 9.33 13.95
N LYS A 264 -4.85 9.82 14.55
CA LYS A 264 -4.32 9.29 15.81
C LYS A 264 -5.40 9.30 16.90
N GLN A 265 -6.00 10.47 17.15
CA GLN A 265 -7.03 10.65 18.18
C GLN A 265 -8.26 9.76 17.96
N ALA A 266 -8.70 9.57 16.72
CA ALA A 266 -9.84 8.72 16.42
C ALA A 266 -9.58 7.26 16.82
N ILE A 267 -8.40 6.73 16.47
CA ILE A 267 -8.01 5.36 16.80
C ILE A 267 -7.80 5.21 18.31
N GLU A 268 -7.04 6.11 18.95
CA GLU A 268 -6.78 6.07 20.40
C GLU A 268 -8.08 6.19 21.22
N SER A 269 -9.03 7.01 20.77
CA SER A 269 -10.34 7.13 21.42
C SER A 269 -11.16 5.86 21.31
N LYS A 270 -11.10 5.16 20.16
CA LYS A 270 -11.86 3.92 19.92
C LYS A 270 -11.24 2.71 20.61
N LEU A 271 -9.92 2.58 20.56
CA LEU A 271 -9.20 1.41 21.08
C LEU A 271 -8.67 1.58 22.52
N LYS A 272 -8.68 2.80 23.06
CA LYS A 272 -8.17 3.13 24.40
C LYS A 272 -6.70 2.73 24.60
N CYS A 273 -5.92 2.75 23.52
CA CYS A 273 -4.49 2.47 23.52
C CYS A 273 -3.74 3.61 22.82
N GLU A 274 -2.44 3.72 23.06
CA GLU A 274 -1.57 4.63 22.29
C GLU A 274 -1.37 4.09 20.87
N VAL A 275 -1.39 4.97 19.87
CA VAL A 275 -1.07 4.62 18.47
C VAL A 275 0.34 5.07 18.12
N LYS A 276 1.25 4.12 17.95
CA LYS A 276 2.67 4.39 17.68
C LYS A 276 3.04 4.39 16.19
N HIS A 277 2.24 3.70 15.38
CA HIS A 277 2.58 3.31 14.01
C HIS A 277 1.81 4.13 12.97
N PHE A 278 2.54 4.63 11.98
CA PHE A 278 1.99 5.44 10.88
C PHE A 278 2.52 4.97 9.51
N ALA A 279 1.64 4.71 8.56
CA ALA A 279 2.03 4.47 7.16
C ALA A 279 1.75 5.72 6.31
N TYR A 280 2.73 6.14 5.50
CA TYR A 280 2.55 7.27 4.59
C TYR A 280 1.68 6.84 3.39
N PRO A 281 0.59 7.56 3.05
CA PRO A 281 -0.14 7.33 1.81
C PRO A 281 0.78 7.41 0.58
N ASP A 282 0.65 6.45 -0.34
CA ASP A 282 1.55 6.24 -1.49
C ASP A 282 3.03 6.00 -1.11
N GLY A 283 3.31 5.76 0.18
CA GLY A 283 4.65 5.55 0.72
C GLY A 283 5.59 6.76 0.59
N ARG A 284 5.05 7.95 0.30
CA ARG A 284 5.83 9.17 0.04
C ARG A 284 5.95 10.06 1.27
N PHE A 285 7.14 10.63 1.45
CA PHE A 285 7.42 11.59 2.51
C PHE A 285 8.46 12.61 2.05
N ASN A 286 8.51 13.74 2.74
CA ASN A 286 9.59 14.72 2.65
C ASN A 286 9.94 15.18 4.07
N SER A 287 11.02 15.97 4.21
CA SER A 287 11.49 16.42 5.54
C SER A 287 10.42 17.15 6.37
N ALA A 288 9.52 17.91 5.74
CA ALA A 288 8.47 18.63 6.44
C ALA A 288 7.40 17.67 6.98
N VAL A 289 6.97 16.71 6.17
CA VAL A 289 5.99 15.69 6.56
C VAL A 289 6.53 14.80 7.68
N VAL A 290 7.79 14.34 7.59
CA VAL A 290 8.39 13.51 8.66
C VAL A 290 8.43 14.25 9.99
N LYS A 291 8.78 15.55 10.00
CA LYS A 291 8.70 16.40 11.21
C LYS A 291 7.27 16.51 11.74
N ALA A 292 6.29 16.64 10.86
CA ALA A 292 4.88 16.71 11.28
C ALA A 292 4.40 15.38 11.88
N VAL A 293 4.84 14.24 11.35
CA VAL A 293 4.56 12.90 11.91
C VAL A 293 5.15 12.75 13.31
N GLU A 294 6.41 13.17 13.51
CA GLU A 294 7.06 13.23 14.83
C GLU A 294 6.27 14.12 15.80
N ALA A 295 5.91 15.34 15.38
CA ALA A 295 5.16 16.29 16.19
C ALA A 295 3.74 15.81 16.54
N ALA A 296 3.13 14.98 15.70
CA ALA A 296 1.85 14.32 15.99
C ALA A 296 1.97 13.17 17.00
N GLY A 297 3.20 12.79 17.40
CA GLY A 297 3.44 11.79 18.42
C GLY A 297 3.46 10.34 17.90
N TYR A 298 3.69 10.13 16.60
CA TYR A 298 3.99 8.78 16.09
C TYR A 298 5.46 8.43 16.36
N ARG A 299 5.72 7.16 16.66
CA ARG A 299 7.06 6.63 16.97
C ARG A 299 7.71 5.98 15.75
N PHE A 300 6.88 5.32 14.93
CA PHE A 300 7.34 4.57 13.76
C PHE A 300 6.56 4.98 12.51
N GLY A 301 7.29 5.26 11.45
CA GLY A 301 6.75 5.74 10.17
C GLY A 301 7.20 4.83 9.02
N TYR A 302 6.25 4.39 8.18
CA TYR A 302 6.49 3.37 7.16
C TYR A 302 6.25 3.89 5.75
N GLY A 303 7.30 3.90 4.93
CA GLY A 303 7.26 4.27 3.51
C GLY A 303 7.66 3.11 2.61
N ILE A 304 7.82 3.38 1.32
CA ILE A 304 8.29 2.37 0.33
C ILE A 304 9.68 2.69 -0.23
N CYS A 305 10.24 3.84 0.16
CA CYS A 305 11.58 4.26 -0.22
C CYS A 305 12.61 3.55 0.65
N GLN A 306 13.65 2.97 0.02
CA GLN A 306 14.76 2.33 0.75
C GLN A 306 15.68 3.36 1.43
N THR A 307 15.69 4.61 0.95
CA THR A 307 16.42 5.70 1.59
C THR A 307 15.72 6.12 2.88
N ARG A 308 16.47 6.14 3.99
CA ARG A 308 16.00 6.59 5.31
C ARG A 308 16.39 8.04 5.56
N ASP A 309 15.59 8.77 6.34
CA ASP A 309 16.02 10.04 6.93
C ASP A 309 17.02 9.72 8.05
N ALA A 310 18.28 10.14 7.90
CA ALA A 310 19.33 9.86 8.87
C ALA A 310 19.05 10.44 10.26
N ARG A 311 18.28 11.52 10.36
CA ARG A 311 17.90 12.15 11.64
C ARG A 311 16.65 11.55 12.25
N ARG A 312 15.79 10.92 11.44
CA ARG A 312 14.53 10.29 11.88
C ARG A 312 14.36 8.90 11.27
N PRO A 313 15.32 7.99 11.48
CA PRO A 313 15.36 6.72 10.75
C PRO A 313 14.20 5.79 11.12
N LEU A 314 13.61 5.95 12.32
CA LEU A 314 12.41 5.22 12.77
C LEU A 314 11.11 5.73 12.13
N LEU A 315 11.12 6.95 11.60
CA LEU A 315 9.96 7.53 10.91
C LEU A 315 10.02 7.34 9.40
N THR A 316 11.03 6.64 8.87
CA THR A 316 11.18 6.35 7.45
C THR A 316 11.59 4.89 7.22
N ILE A 317 10.92 3.97 7.90
CA ILE A 317 11.20 2.54 7.80
C ILE A 317 10.69 2.02 6.44
N PRO A 318 11.53 1.35 5.63
CA PRO A 318 11.14 0.87 4.32
C PRO A 318 10.22 -0.35 4.41
N ARG A 319 9.20 -0.38 3.56
CA ARG A 319 8.34 -1.54 3.32
C ARG A 319 8.38 -2.00 1.89
N LYS A 320 8.36 -3.30 1.70
CA LYS A 320 8.25 -3.94 0.40
C LYS A 320 6.79 -4.23 0.11
N MET A 321 6.20 -3.50 -0.84
CA MET A 321 4.84 -3.79 -1.29
C MET A 321 4.82 -5.00 -2.22
N LEU A 322 3.97 -5.98 -1.90
CA LEU A 322 3.77 -7.18 -2.69
C LEU A 322 2.30 -7.29 -3.11
N TRP A 323 2.07 -8.00 -4.22
CA TRP A 323 0.76 -8.21 -4.83
C TRP A 323 0.76 -9.51 -5.62
N GLN A 324 -0.38 -9.92 -6.20
CA GLN A 324 -0.56 -11.20 -6.88
C GLN A 324 0.59 -11.58 -7.82
N LYS A 325 1.03 -10.64 -8.67
CA LYS A 325 2.04 -10.91 -9.70
C LYS A 325 3.46 -10.52 -9.29
N ALA A 326 3.69 -10.13 -8.03
CA ALA A 326 5.02 -9.73 -7.56
C ALA A 326 6.03 -10.90 -7.59
N CYS A 327 5.55 -12.12 -7.33
CA CYS A 327 6.37 -13.30 -7.10
C CYS A 327 6.03 -14.47 -8.03
N VAL A 328 5.55 -14.19 -9.25
CA VAL A 328 5.16 -15.24 -10.22
C VAL A 328 6.15 -15.38 -11.36
N GLY A 329 6.36 -16.63 -11.80
CA GLY A 329 7.12 -16.96 -13.00
C GLY A 329 6.35 -16.70 -14.30
N PRO A 330 6.89 -17.10 -15.47
CA PRO A 330 6.29 -16.83 -16.77
C PRO A 330 4.92 -17.51 -16.96
N LEU A 331 4.73 -18.65 -16.29
CA LEU A 331 3.49 -19.42 -16.29
C LEU A 331 2.46 -18.94 -15.24
N GLY A 332 2.71 -17.80 -14.58
CA GLY A 332 1.79 -17.25 -13.56
C GLY A 332 1.79 -17.98 -12.22
N ARG A 333 2.62 -19.02 -12.05
CA ARG A 333 2.76 -19.77 -10.78
C ARG A 333 3.73 -19.05 -9.83
N PHE A 334 3.52 -19.20 -8.53
CA PHE A 334 4.43 -18.71 -7.49
C PHE A 334 5.86 -19.23 -7.73
N SER A 335 6.85 -18.34 -7.57
CA SER A 335 8.26 -18.63 -7.70
C SER A 335 9.01 -18.17 -6.45
N GLY A 336 9.49 -19.14 -5.66
CA GLY A 336 10.30 -18.86 -4.48
C GLY A 336 11.62 -18.14 -4.81
N ALA A 337 12.18 -18.36 -6.00
CA ALA A 337 13.39 -17.66 -6.45
C ALA A 337 13.10 -16.16 -6.70
N ILE A 338 11.95 -15.83 -7.30
CA ILE A 338 11.55 -14.44 -7.47
C ILE A 338 11.22 -13.82 -6.11
N MET A 339 10.53 -14.55 -5.23
CA MET A 339 10.27 -14.09 -3.86
C MET A 339 11.57 -13.75 -3.12
N ASN A 340 12.60 -14.59 -3.24
CA ASN A 340 13.92 -14.33 -2.66
C ASN A 340 14.53 -13.01 -3.16
N CYS A 341 14.49 -12.76 -4.47
CA CYS A 341 14.94 -11.48 -5.02
C CYS A 341 14.08 -10.29 -4.55
N GLN A 342 12.80 -10.50 -4.26
CA GLN A 342 11.93 -9.43 -3.75
C GLN A 342 12.30 -9.06 -2.31
N THR A 343 12.53 -10.05 -1.44
CA THR A 343 12.90 -9.82 -0.03
C THR A 343 14.30 -9.23 0.13
N GLN A 344 15.19 -9.48 -0.84
CA GLN A 344 16.53 -8.88 -0.91
C GLN A 344 16.58 -7.60 -1.75
N TRP A 345 15.42 -7.03 -2.11
CA TRP A 345 15.31 -5.76 -2.85
C TRP A 345 16.00 -5.73 -4.23
N ILE A 346 16.40 -6.88 -4.77
CA ILE A 346 17.04 -7.02 -6.10
C ILE A 346 16.12 -6.55 -7.22
N PHE A 347 14.81 -6.76 -7.05
CA PHE A 347 13.79 -6.28 -7.98
C PHE A 347 13.00 -5.13 -7.38
N GLY A 348 12.81 -4.04 -8.14
CA GLY A 348 11.91 -2.95 -7.77
C GLY A 348 12.55 -1.77 -7.04
N GLY A 349 13.83 -1.48 -7.28
CA GLY A 349 14.42 -0.19 -6.94
C GLY A 349 14.14 0.85 -8.02
N SER A 350 13.01 1.56 -7.97
CA SER A 350 13.00 2.90 -8.57
C SER A 350 13.97 3.77 -7.77
N ARG A 351 14.75 4.61 -8.46
CA ARG A 351 15.44 5.71 -7.78
C ARG A 351 14.36 6.50 -7.05
N CYS A 352 14.50 6.66 -5.74
CA CYS A 352 13.54 7.40 -4.95
C CYS A 352 13.47 8.83 -5.52
N GLU A 353 12.30 9.23 -6.03
CA GLU A 353 12.07 10.58 -6.58
C GLU A 353 11.76 11.60 -5.46
N HIS A 354 11.89 11.19 -4.20
CA HIS A 354 11.66 12.05 -3.04
C HIS A 354 12.82 13.04 -2.87
N ASP A 355 12.48 14.29 -2.58
CA ASP A 355 13.44 15.27 -2.07
C ASP A 355 13.82 14.90 -0.63
N HIS A 356 14.99 14.28 -0.48
CA HIS A 356 15.54 13.90 0.81
C HIS A 356 16.38 15.01 1.48
N GLY A 357 16.51 16.18 0.84
CA GLY A 357 17.47 17.20 1.25
C GLY A 357 18.93 16.74 1.14
N ALA A 358 19.87 17.64 1.42
CA ALA A 358 21.32 17.43 1.23
C ALA A 358 21.98 16.39 2.16
N SER A 359 21.21 15.56 2.89
CA SER A 359 21.73 14.65 3.92
C SER A 359 21.41 13.17 3.68
N ALA A 360 21.00 12.77 2.47
CA ALA A 360 20.75 11.36 2.17
C ALA A 360 22.06 10.61 1.92
N HIS A 361 22.53 9.84 2.91
CA HIS A 361 23.41 8.72 2.65
C HIS A 361 22.57 7.49 2.28
N VAL A 362 22.82 6.96 1.08
CA VAL A 362 22.55 5.57 0.78
C VAL A 362 23.69 4.79 1.45
N PRO A 363 23.45 3.91 2.43
CA PRO A 363 24.49 2.95 2.79
C PRO A 363 24.67 2.03 1.58
N ARG A 364 25.78 2.21 0.89
CA ARG A 364 26.36 1.20 0.01
C ARG A 364 27.61 0.73 0.73
N ASP A 365 27.54 -0.45 1.30
CA ASP A 365 28.70 -1.35 1.37
C ASP A 365 28.26 -2.70 0.78
#